data_AF-A0A2G2WFV1-F1
#
_entry.id   AF-A0A2G2WFV1-F1
#
_cell.length_a   1.000
_cell.length_b   1.000
_cell.length_c   1.000
_cell.angle_alpha   90.00
_cell.angle_beta   90.00
_cell.angle_gamma   90.00
#
_symmetry.space_group_name_H-M   'P 1'
#
loop_
_entity.id
_entity.type
_entity.pdbx_description
1 polymer ?
#
loop_
_entity_poly.entity_id
_entity_poly.type
_entity_poly.pdbx_seq_one_letter_code
_entity_poly.pdbx_strand_id
1 'polypeptide(L)'
;MLLAENIWNLKSDTGEIRAELREQIGTEVAEWREEGKAELVPGVLFIDERHYYNPGNKLQSPHGTPIDFLDRLLIISTQPYKEEEIRKILDIRCQEEDVEISEDARVLLTKIEVNTSLRYTIHLITSAALACQKWKGKVVEVKDITRVYNLFYDMKRSTQYLMEYQSHYMFKEMSAGEAEEDETTTMVS
;
A
#
# COMPACT_ATOMS: atom_id res chain seq x y z
N MET A 1 17.43 32.33 3.47
CA MET A 1 16.08 32.94 3.62
C MET A 1 15.56 33.47 2.29
N LEU A 2 16.32 34.30 1.57
CA LEU A 2 15.87 34.94 0.31
C LEU A 2 15.56 33.96 -0.85
N LEU A 3 16.26 32.82 -0.95
CA LEU A 3 15.98 31.81 -1.98
C LEU A 3 14.66 31.05 -1.75
N ALA A 4 14.28 30.82 -0.50
CA ALA A 4 13.02 30.14 -0.17
C ALA A 4 11.80 31.01 -0.51
N GLU A 5 11.92 32.33 -0.36
CA GLU A 5 10.85 33.29 -0.68
C GLU A 5 10.64 33.44 -2.19
N ASN A 6 11.71 33.43 -2.99
CA ASN A 6 11.60 33.47 -4.46
C ASN A 6 10.98 32.18 -5.04
N ILE A 7 11.22 31.02 -4.41
CA ILE A 7 10.64 29.74 -4.82
C ILE A 7 9.13 29.67 -4.49
N TRP A 8 8.70 30.30 -3.40
CA TRP A 8 7.29 30.26 -2.98
C TRP A 8 6.37 31.05 -3.93
N ASN A 9 6.86 32.14 -4.52
CA ASN A 9 6.09 33.01 -5.42
C ASN A 9 5.97 32.50 -6.88
N LEU A 10 6.63 31.39 -7.25
CA LEU A 10 6.61 30.85 -8.62
C LEU A 10 5.81 29.55 -8.78
N LYS A 11 5.18 29.04 -7.72
CA LYS A 11 4.32 27.86 -7.81
C LYS A 11 3.05 28.19 -8.60
N SER A 12 2.76 27.41 -9.64
CA SER A 12 1.43 27.35 -10.22
C SER A 12 0.47 26.72 -9.22
N ASP A 13 -0.83 27.01 -9.35
CA ASP A 13 -1.91 26.44 -8.52
C ASP A 13 -1.98 24.89 -8.63
N THR A 14 -1.35 24.32 -9.67
CA THR A 14 -1.21 22.87 -9.92
C THR A 14 -0.04 22.22 -9.18
N GLY A 15 0.79 22.99 -8.46
CA GLY A 15 1.99 22.46 -7.79
C GLY A 15 3.13 22.08 -8.75
N GLU A 16 3.00 22.41 -10.04
CA GLU A 16 4.03 22.15 -11.04
C GLU A 16 5.17 23.17 -10.96
N ILE A 17 6.39 22.67 -10.89
CA ILE A 17 7.60 23.50 -10.94
C ILE A 17 8.04 23.62 -12.40
N ARG A 18 8.05 24.86 -12.93
CA ARG A 18 8.50 25.19 -14.30
C ARG A 18 9.93 24.70 -14.55
N ALA A 19 10.20 24.24 -15.78
CA ALA A 19 11.51 23.72 -16.17
C ALA A 19 12.63 24.77 -15.99
N GLU A 20 12.38 26.02 -16.39
CA GLU A 20 13.32 27.14 -16.25
C GLU A 20 13.80 27.34 -14.81
N LEU A 21 12.88 27.25 -13.83
CA LEU A 21 13.22 27.38 -12.42
C LEU A 21 14.05 26.19 -11.91
N ARG A 22 13.77 24.97 -12.39
CA ARG A 22 14.57 23.78 -12.04
C ARG A 22 15.99 23.87 -12.57
N GLU A 23 16.16 24.40 -13.77
CA GLU A 23 17.47 24.59 -14.39
C GLU A 23 18.28 25.67 -13.67
N GLN A 24 17.66 26.80 -13.35
CA GLN A 24 18.29 27.87 -12.55
C GLN A 24 18.78 27.34 -11.20
N ILE A 25 17.92 26.63 -10.46
CA ILE A 25 18.31 26.02 -9.18
C ILE A 25 19.41 24.96 -9.39
N GLY A 26 19.34 24.18 -10.46
CA GLY A 26 20.37 23.19 -10.79
C GLY A 26 21.75 23.81 -10.96
N THR A 27 21.84 24.94 -11.66
CA THR A 27 23.09 25.70 -11.85
C THR A 27 23.60 26.27 -10.53
N GLU A 28 22.75 26.94 -9.74
CA GLU A 28 23.16 27.50 -8.44
C GLU A 28 23.67 26.42 -7.46
N VAL A 29 22.99 25.26 -7.41
CA VAL A 29 23.41 24.14 -6.57
C VAL A 29 24.75 23.55 -7.03
N ALA A 30 25.01 23.53 -8.34
CA ALA A 30 26.30 23.10 -8.88
C ALA A 30 27.42 24.08 -8.50
N GLU A 31 27.20 25.38 -8.63
CA GLU A 31 28.15 26.41 -8.22
C GLU A 31 28.46 26.32 -6.72
N TRP A 32 27.44 26.19 -5.87
CA TRP A 32 27.64 26.07 -4.42
C TRP A 32 28.38 24.80 -4.01
N ARG A 33 28.25 23.73 -4.80
CA ARG A 33 29.01 22.50 -4.61
C ARG A 33 30.48 22.68 -4.97
N GLU A 34 30.78 23.37 -6.08
CA GLU A 34 32.15 23.65 -6.51
C GLU A 34 32.87 24.61 -5.55
N GLU A 35 32.16 25.61 -5.03
CA GLU A 35 32.68 26.55 -4.04
C GLU A 35 32.84 25.95 -2.63
N GLY A 36 32.41 24.70 -2.42
CA GLY A 36 32.46 24.03 -1.12
C GLY A 36 31.49 24.63 -0.08
N LYS A 37 30.50 25.42 -0.50
CA LYS A 37 29.47 26.01 0.36
C LYS A 37 28.33 25.03 0.67
N ALA A 38 28.15 24.02 -0.18
CA ALA A 38 27.10 23.02 -0.04
C ALA A 38 27.62 21.60 -0.38
N GLU A 39 27.06 20.60 0.30
CA GLU A 39 27.30 19.18 0.04
C GLU A 39 26.00 18.50 -0.39
N LEU A 40 26.07 17.63 -1.40
CA LEU A 40 24.91 16.85 -1.85
C LEU A 40 24.83 15.55 -1.05
N VAL A 41 23.75 15.41 -0.27
CA VAL A 41 23.45 14.17 0.45
C VAL A 41 22.50 13.31 -0.41
N PRO A 42 22.93 12.15 -0.93
CA PRO A 42 22.05 11.27 -1.69
C PRO A 42 20.97 10.69 -0.78
N GLY A 43 19.71 10.76 -1.21
CA GLY A 43 18.57 10.18 -0.52
C GLY A 43 18.19 8.80 -1.04
N VAL A 44 17.26 8.15 -0.34
CA VAL A 44 16.62 6.90 -0.79
C VAL A 44 15.21 7.22 -1.24
N LEU A 45 14.87 6.86 -2.48
CA LEU A 45 13.51 6.95 -3.01
C LEU A 45 12.88 5.56 -2.97
N PHE A 46 11.82 5.42 -2.17
CA PHE A 46 11.01 4.21 -2.15
C PHE A 46 9.79 4.40 -3.05
N ILE A 47 9.55 3.44 -3.95
CA ILE A 47 8.39 3.39 -4.84
C ILE A 47 7.71 2.05 -4.61
N ASP A 48 6.51 2.06 -4.05
CA ASP A 48 5.68 0.87 -3.90
C ASP A 48 4.77 0.67 -5.11
N GLU A 49 4.21 -0.54 -5.27
CA GLU A 49 3.19 -0.87 -6.29
C GLU A 49 3.57 -0.53 -7.74
N ARG A 50 4.87 -0.58 -8.06
CA ARG A 50 5.42 -0.18 -9.37
C ARG A 50 4.77 -0.86 -10.58
N HIS A 51 4.22 -2.06 -10.42
CA HIS A 51 3.59 -2.83 -11.49
C HIS A 51 2.38 -2.14 -12.13
N TYR A 52 1.83 -1.07 -11.53
CA TYR A 52 0.80 -0.22 -12.14
C TYR A 52 1.35 0.74 -13.22
N TYR A 53 2.67 0.91 -13.30
CA TYR A 53 3.31 1.74 -14.32
C TYR A 53 3.25 1.03 -15.68
N ASN A 54 2.19 1.28 -16.45
CA ASN A 54 2.05 0.78 -17.80
C ASN A 54 2.45 1.87 -18.83
N PRO A 55 3.64 1.80 -19.42
CA PRO A 55 4.01 2.68 -20.52
C PRO A 55 3.31 2.22 -21.81
N GLY A 56 1.98 2.40 -21.89
CA GLY A 56 1.18 2.35 -23.12
C GLY A 56 1.21 1.08 -24.00
N ASN A 57 2.00 0.06 -23.65
CA ASN A 57 2.32 -1.07 -24.51
C ASN A 57 1.75 -2.36 -23.89
N LYS A 58 0.95 -3.10 -24.66
CA LYS A 58 0.26 -4.35 -24.26
C LYS A 58 1.19 -5.55 -23.99
N LEU A 59 2.51 -5.33 -23.89
CA LEU A 59 3.46 -6.42 -23.69
C LEU A 59 3.53 -6.79 -22.20
N GLN A 60 3.09 -8.00 -21.85
CA GLN A 60 3.26 -8.52 -20.49
C GLN A 60 4.75 -8.71 -20.22
N SER A 61 5.25 -8.02 -19.19
CA SER A 61 6.64 -8.08 -18.76
C SER A 61 6.73 -8.57 -17.32
N PRO A 62 7.82 -9.25 -16.90
CA PRO A 62 8.00 -9.63 -15.52
C PRO A 62 7.92 -8.40 -14.60
N HIS A 63 7.11 -8.49 -13.54
CA HIS A 63 6.88 -7.40 -12.59
C HIS A 63 6.31 -6.09 -13.20
N GLY A 64 5.73 -6.14 -14.41
CA GLY A 64 5.20 -4.94 -15.09
C GLY A 64 6.27 -3.91 -15.43
N THR A 65 7.53 -4.34 -15.59
CA THR A 65 8.69 -3.48 -15.82
C THR A 65 9.34 -3.81 -17.17
N PRO A 66 9.71 -2.80 -18.00
CA PRO A 66 10.48 -3.04 -19.21
C PRO A 66 11.76 -3.83 -18.94
N ILE A 67 12.09 -4.76 -19.84
CA ILE A 67 13.24 -5.68 -19.69
C ILE A 67 14.56 -4.90 -19.52
N ASP A 68 14.72 -3.78 -20.24
CA ASP A 68 15.90 -2.90 -20.12
C ASP A 68 16.12 -2.34 -18.72
N PHE A 69 15.03 -2.20 -17.94
CA PHE A 69 15.09 -1.73 -16.57
C PHE A 69 15.30 -2.90 -15.60
N LEU A 70 14.74 -4.08 -15.88
CA LEU A 70 15.00 -5.29 -15.09
C LEU A 70 16.49 -5.65 -15.07
N ASP A 71 17.18 -5.50 -16.19
CA ASP A 71 18.63 -5.77 -16.28
C ASP A 71 19.49 -4.82 -15.42
N ARG A 72 18.93 -3.67 -15.03
CA ARG A 72 19.60 -2.68 -14.16
C ARG A 72 19.23 -2.83 -12.68
N LEU A 73 18.35 -3.76 -12.34
CA LEU A 73 17.84 -3.95 -10.99
C LEU A 73 18.47 -5.14 -10.29
N LEU A 74 18.73 -4.96 -8.99
CA LEU A 74 18.98 -6.07 -8.08
C LEU A 74 17.65 -6.51 -7.46
N ILE A 75 17.20 -7.72 -7.80
CA ILE A 75 15.96 -8.29 -7.27
C ILE A 75 16.25 -9.02 -5.96
N ILE A 76 15.61 -8.58 -4.88
CA ILE A 76 15.67 -9.23 -3.56
C ILE A 76 14.28 -9.79 -3.26
N SER A 77 14.18 -11.12 -3.10
CA SER A 77 12.92 -11.78 -2.78
C SER A 77 12.72 -11.92 -1.27
N THR A 78 11.55 -11.50 -0.79
CA THR A 78 11.14 -11.68 0.60
C THR A 78 10.40 -13.00 0.77
N GLN A 79 10.60 -13.66 1.91
CA GLN A 79 9.87 -14.87 2.29
C GLN A 79 8.71 -14.53 3.23
N PRO A 80 7.63 -15.33 3.26
CA PRO A 80 6.55 -15.14 4.22
C PRO A 80 7.03 -15.39 5.65
N TYR A 81 6.46 -14.64 6.59
CA TYR A 81 6.79 -14.77 8.01
C TYR A 81 6.31 -16.11 8.58
N LYS A 82 7.07 -16.65 9.54
CA LYS A 82 6.66 -17.80 10.35
C LYS A 82 5.75 -17.37 11.50
N GLU A 83 4.96 -18.29 12.04
CA GLU A 83 4.02 -18.02 13.14
C GLU A 83 4.71 -17.39 14.38
N GLU A 84 5.90 -17.86 14.72
CA GLU A 84 6.70 -17.29 15.82
C GLU A 84 7.15 -15.84 15.55
N GLU A 85 7.41 -15.50 14.29
CA GLU A 85 7.81 -14.15 13.88
C GLU A 85 6.61 -13.21 13.87
N ILE A 86 5.46 -13.70 13.38
CA ILE A 86 4.18 -12.99 13.41
C ILE A 86 3.84 -12.58 14.84
N ARG A 87 3.96 -13.52 15.79
CA ARG A 87 3.72 -13.24 17.20
C ARG A 87 4.61 -12.12 17.74
N LYS A 88 5.91 -12.12 17.42
CA LYS A 88 6.83 -11.04 17.80
C LYS A 88 6.44 -9.71 17.17
N ILE A 89 6.02 -9.72 15.90
CA ILE A 89 5.57 -8.50 15.21
C ILE A 89 4.33 -7.94 15.90
N LEU A 90 3.34 -8.78 16.19
CA LEU A 90 2.13 -8.34 16.90
C LEU A 90 2.46 -7.82 18.29
N ASP A 91 3.40 -8.44 19.00
CA ASP A 91 3.84 -7.98 20.31
C ASP A 91 4.47 -6.58 20.27
N ILE A 92 5.33 -6.32 19.28
CA ILE A 92 5.92 -4.99 19.04
C ILE A 92 4.81 -3.97 18.72
N ARG A 93 3.83 -4.35 17.89
CA ARG A 93 2.71 -3.47 17.53
C ARG A 93 1.82 -3.13 18.73
N CYS A 94 1.55 -4.10 19.60
CA CYS A 94 0.81 -3.83 20.85
C CYS A 94 1.56 -2.85 21.76
N GLN A 95 2.89 -2.95 21.81
CA GLN A 95 3.73 -2.02 22.58
C GLN A 95 3.78 -0.62 21.95
N GLU A 96 3.88 -0.53 20.61
CA GLU A 96 3.87 0.74 19.88
C GLU A 96 2.54 1.49 20.06
N GLU A 97 1.41 0.76 20.05
CA GLU A 97 0.07 1.34 20.21
C GLU A 97 -0.35 1.54 21.68
N ASP A 98 0.50 1.16 22.65
CA ASP A 98 0.23 1.19 24.08
C ASP A 98 -1.07 0.46 24.48
N VAL A 99 -1.25 -0.75 23.91
CA VAL A 99 -2.45 -1.58 24.13
C VAL A 99 -2.08 -2.85 24.91
N GLU A 100 -2.66 -2.99 26.09
CA GLU A 100 -2.58 -4.23 26.86
C GLU A 100 -3.58 -5.27 26.30
N ILE A 101 -3.06 -6.40 25.82
CA ILE A 101 -3.87 -7.50 25.26
C ILE A 101 -3.67 -8.76 26.09
N SER A 102 -4.76 -9.49 26.37
CA SER A 102 -4.70 -10.81 26.99
C SER A 102 -3.92 -11.83 26.14
N GLU A 103 -3.25 -12.78 26.78
CA GLU A 103 -2.49 -13.83 26.09
C GLU A 103 -3.38 -14.69 25.16
N ASP A 104 -4.60 -15.02 25.59
CA ASP A 104 -5.57 -15.76 24.75
C ASP A 104 -5.96 -14.98 23.49
N ALA A 105 -6.06 -13.65 23.63
CA ALA A 105 -6.36 -12.73 22.54
C ALA A 105 -5.20 -12.64 21.53
N ARG A 106 -3.94 -12.69 22.00
CA ARG A 106 -2.75 -12.75 21.13
C ARG A 106 -2.70 -14.03 20.30
N VAL A 107 -3.03 -15.17 20.90
CA VAL A 107 -3.11 -16.46 20.19
C VAL A 107 -4.20 -16.40 19.11
N LEU A 108 -5.37 -15.81 19.42
CA LEU A 108 -6.43 -15.63 18.42
C LEU A 108 -5.99 -14.72 17.25
N LEU A 109 -5.34 -13.59 17.54
CA LEU A 109 -4.85 -12.67 16.50
C LEU A 109 -3.82 -13.33 15.58
N THR A 110 -2.93 -14.13 16.16
CA THR A 110 -1.93 -14.89 15.39
C THR A 110 -2.63 -15.86 14.44
N LYS A 111 -3.67 -16.56 14.91
CA LYS A 111 -4.46 -17.47 14.07
C LYS A 111 -5.25 -16.74 12.97
N ILE A 112 -5.77 -15.54 13.26
CA ILE A 112 -6.43 -14.70 12.26
C ILE A 112 -5.43 -14.25 11.20
N GLU A 113 -4.23 -13.87 11.60
CA GLU A 113 -3.16 -13.41 10.70
C GLU A 113 -2.78 -14.48 9.66
N VAL A 114 -2.54 -15.72 10.12
CA VAL A 114 -2.15 -16.84 9.23
C VAL A 114 -3.19 -17.09 8.13
N ASN A 115 -4.46 -16.84 8.41
CA ASN A 115 -5.54 -17.04 7.44
C ASN A 115 -5.79 -15.80 6.55
N THR A 116 -5.41 -14.61 7.00
CA THR A 116 -5.74 -13.33 6.38
C THR A 116 -4.50 -12.57 5.93
N SER A 117 -4.14 -11.48 6.61
CA SER A 117 -2.94 -10.68 6.37
C SER A 117 -2.54 -9.94 7.64
N LEU A 118 -1.23 -9.73 7.83
CA LEU A 118 -0.69 -8.93 8.92
C LEU A 118 -1.28 -7.52 9.01
N ARG A 119 -1.53 -6.87 7.87
CA ARG A 119 -2.12 -5.52 7.81
C ARG A 119 -3.52 -5.49 8.44
N TYR A 120 -4.34 -6.48 8.12
CA TYR A 120 -5.69 -6.59 8.69
C TYR A 120 -5.63 -6.81 10.21
N THR A 121 -4.75 -7.70 10.67
CA THR A 121 -4.56 -7.96 12.11
C THR A 121 -4.08 -6.73 12.88
N ILE A 122 -3.18 -5.92 12.31
CA ILE A 122 -2.73 -4.66 12.94
C ILE A 122 -3.91 -3.70 13.08
N HIS A 123 -4.73 -3.52 12.04
CA HIS A 123 -5.92 -2.67 12.14
C HIS A 123 -6.95 -3.20 13.15
N LEU A 124 -7.03 -4.53 13.33
CA LEU A 124 -7.87 -5.15 14.36
C LEU A 124 -7.38 -4.80 15.77
N ILE A 125 -6.07 -4.71 16.00
CA ILE A 125 -5.51 -4.31 17.32
C ILE A 125 -6.00 -2.90 17.68
N THR A 126 -5.81 -1.93 16.80
CA THR A 126 -6.26 -0.55 17.03
C THR A 126 -7.78 -0.49 17.24
N SER A 127 -8.54 -1.22 16.42
CA SER A 127 -10.00 -1.24 16.51
C SER A 127 -10.51 -1.93 17.78
N ALA A 128 -9.84 -2.99 18.23
CA ALA A 128 -10.15 -3.68 19.48
C ALA A 128 -9.80 -2.83 20.70
N ALA A 129 -8.72 -2.06 20.64
CA ALA A 129 -8.38 -1.08 21.66
C ALA A 129 -9.48 -0.02 21.82
N LEU A 130 -9.97 0.54 20.72
CA LEU A 130 -11.10 1.48 20.73
C LEU A 130 -12.39 0.84 21.27
N ALA A 131 -12.65 -0.42 20.91
CA ALA A 131 -13.80 -1.16 21.44
C ALA A 131 -13.68 -1.35 22.96
N CYS A 132 -12.51 -1.72 23.47
CA CYS A 132 -12.24 -1.90 24.90
C CYS A 132 -12.41 -0.59 25.68
N GLN A 133 -11.87 0.52 25.14
CA GLN A 133 -12.00 1.85 25.73
C GLN A 133 -13.47 2.27 25.90
N LYS A 134 -14.34 1.93 24.95
CA LYS A 134 -15.78 2.22 25.04
C LYS A 134 -16.44 1.58 26.26
N TRP A 135 -15.97 0.40 26.66
CA TRP A 135 -16.46 -0.31 27.85
C TRP A 135 -15.69 0.05 29.13
N LYS A 136 -14.78 1.04 29.07
CA LYS A 136 -13.84 1.41 30.14
C LYS A 136 -12.97 0.22 30.60
N GLY A 137 -12.75 -0.75 29.72
CA GLY A 137 -11.79 -1.82 29.94
C GLY A 137 -10.35 -1.30 29.79
N LYS A 138 -9.41 -1.86 30.55
CA LYS A 138 -7.98 -1.58 30.42
C LYS A 138 -7.25 -2.61 29.55
N VAL A 139 -7.75 -3.85 29.53
CA VAL A 139 -7.12 -4.97 28.82
C VAL A 139 -8.07 -5.46 27.75
N VAL A 140 -7.57 -5.63 26.53
CA VAL A 140 -8.32 -6.17 25.40
C VAL A 140 -8.52 -7.68 25.58
N GLU A 141 -9.77 -8.10 25.60
CA GLU A 141 -10.14 -9.51 25.68
C GLU A 141 -10.50 -10.11 24.31
N VAL A 142 -10.57 -11.45 24.25
CA VAL A 142 -11.02 -12.19 23.06
C VAL A 142 -12.40 -11.73 22.55
N LYS A 143 -13.28 -11.29 23.47
CA LYS A 143 -14.62 -10.80 23.13
C LYS A 143 -14.58 -9.54 22.28
N ASP A 144 -13.65 -8.62 22.58
CA ASP A 144 -13.50 -7.37 21.85
C ASP A 144 -13.03 -7.65 20.42
N ILE A 145 -12.04 -8.52 20.27
CA ILE A 145 -11.51 -8.95 18.98
C ILE A 145 -12.59 -9.65 18.15
N THR A 146 -13.34 -10.58 18.76
CA THR A 146 -14.43 -11.28 18.07
C THR A 146 -15.49 -10.30 17.58
N ARG A 147 -15.83 -9.29 18.38
CA ARG A 147 -16.79 -8.25 17.99
C ARG A 147 -16.28 -7.43 16.81
N VAL A 148 -15.03 -6.99 16.85
CA VAL A 148 -14.40 -6.21 15.77
C VAL A 148 -14.26 -7.05 14.49
N TYR A 149 -13.89 -8.32 14.60
CA TYR A 149 -13.79 -9.26 13.48
C TYR A 149 -15.13 -9.54 12.77
N ASN A 150 -16.25 -9.37 13.48
CA ASN A 150 -17.58 -9.43 12.88
C ASN A 150 -18.00 -8.12 12.21
N LEU A 151 -17.45 -6.98 12.65
CA LEU A 151 -17.75 -5.67 12.08
C LEU A 151 -16.91 -5.40 10.82
N PHE A 152 -15.63 -5.75 10.85
CA PHE A 152 -14.68 -5.48 9.77
C PHE A 152 -14.33 -6.76 9.03
N TYR A 153 -14.62 -6.80 7.74
CA TYR A 153 -14.34 -7.94 6.89
C TYR A 153 -12.92 -7.83 6.31
N ASP A 154 -12.24 -8.96 6.18
CA ASP A 154 -11.01 -9.04 5.40
C ASP A 154 -11.33 -9.14 3.90
N MET A 155 -10.31 -9.01 3.06
CA MET A 155 -10.47 -9.08 1.61
C MET A 155 -11.15 -10.39 1.17
N LYS A 156 -10.73 -11.55 1.70
CA LYS A 156 -11.25 -12.84 1.25
C LYS A 156 -12.73 -13.00 1.58
N ARG A 157 -13.14 -12.68 2.82
CA ARG A 157 -14.56 -12.74 3.21
C ARG A 157 -15.39 -11.69 2.48
N SER A 158 -14.85 -10.50 2.23
CA SER A 158 -15.57 -9.46 1.48
C SER A 158 -15.82 -9.88 0.03
N THR A 159 -14.84 -10.50 -0.64
CA THR A 159 -15.03 -11.01 -2.00
C THR A 159 -16.05 -12.14 -2.03
N GLN A 160 -16.00 -13.06 -1.06
CA GLN A 160 -16.98 -14.14 -0.96
C GLN A 160 -18.40 -13.61 -0.73
N TYR A 161 -18.56 -12.64 0.19
CA TYR A 161 -19.84 -11.98 0.42
C TYR A 161 -20.37 -11.33 -0.86
N LEU A 162 -19.52 -10.66 -1.63
CA LEU A 162 -19.90 -10.05 -2.90
C LEU A 162 -20.37 -11.11 -3.93
N MET A 163 -19.68 -12.25 -4.01
CA MET A 163 -20.06 -13.36 -4.89
C MET A 163 -21.40 -13.99 -4.48
N GLU A 164 -21.63 -14.19 -3.19
CA GLU A 164 -22.88 -14.78 -2.66
C GLU A 164 -24.09 -13.87 -2.91
N TYR A 165 -23.93 -12.56 -2.72
CA TYR A 165 -25.00 -11.57 -2.93
C TYR A 165 -24.97 -10.92 -4.31
N GLN A 166 -24.23 -11.49 -5.27
CA GLN A 166 -24.05 -10.94 -6.62
C GLN A 166 -25.39 -10.62 -7.32
N SER A 167 -26.44 -11.40 -7.04
CA SER A 167 -27.79 -11.20 -7.59
C SER A 167 -28.49 -9.93 -7.11
N HIS A 168 -28.05 -9.34 -6.00
CA HIS A 168 -28.60 -8.10 -5.43
C HIS A 168 -27.80 -6.85 -5.83
N TYR A 169 -26.66 -7.03 -6.51
CA TYR A 169 -25.85 -5.92 -7.01
C TYR A 169 -26.25 -5.55 -8.45
N MET A 170 -26.23 -4.25 -8.75
CA MET A 170 -26.77 -3.67 -10.00
C MET A 170 -26.19 -4.23 -11.30
N PHE A 171 -24.96 -4.76 -11.28
CA PHE A 171 -24.26 -5.18 -12.49
C PHE A 171 -24.33 -6.69 -12.67
N LYS A 172 -25.49 -7.17 -13.16
CA LYS A 172 -25.63 -8.54 -13.68
C LYS A 172 -25.94 -8.59 -15.19
N GLU A 173 -25.77 -7.48 -15.91
CA GLU A 173 -25.87 -7.46 -17.37
C GLU A 173 -24.69 -6.69 -17.97
N MET A 174 -23.53 -7.34 -18.06
CA MET A 174 -22.63 -7.25 -19.21
C MET A 174 -21.59 -8.38 -19.11
N SER A 175 -21.30 -9.03 -20.23
CA SER A 175 -20.25 -10.03 -20.45
C SER A 175 -20.39 -11.42 -19.79
N ALA A 176 -21.34 -12.21 -20.28
CA ALA A 176 -21.11 -13.65 -20.47
C ALA A 176 -21.31 -14.09 -21.95
N GLY A 177 -21.53 -13.16 -22.88
CA GLY A 177 -21.88 -13.47 -24.27
C GLY A 177 -21.24 -12.59 -25.36
N GLU A 178 -20.33 -11.67 -25.05
CA GLU A 178 -19.74 -10.76 -26.06
C GLU A 178 -18.22 -10.95 -26.24
N ALA A 179 -17.66 -12.05 -25.75
CA ALA A 179 -16.22 -12.34 -25.91
C ALA A 179 -15.90 -13.28 -27.09
N GLU A 180 -16.89 -13.77 -27.86
CA GLU A 180 -16.65 -14.71 -28.97
C GLU A 180 -16.89 -14.15 -30.39
N GLU A 181 -17.44 -12.94 -30.57
CA GLU A 181 -17.75 -12.43 -31.92
C GLU A 181 -16.66 -11.55 -32.58
N ASP A 182 -15.65 -11.08 -31.84
CA ASP A 182 -14.71 -10.08 -32.37
C ASP A 182 -13.44 -10.65 -33.04
N GLU A 183 -13.27 -11.98 -33.10
CA GLU A 183 -12.11 -12.59 -33.79
C GLU A 183 -12.40 -13.09 -35.22
N THR A 184 -13.67 -13.22 -35.65
CA THR A 184 -13.98 -13.84 -36.96
C THR A 184 -14.25 -12.85 -38.09
N THR A 185 -14.49 -11.56 -37.80
CA THR A 185 -14.91 -10.59 -38.82
C THR A 185 -13.76 -9.83 -39.50
N THR A 186 -12.54 -9.83 -38.95
CA THR A 186 -11.37 -9.16 -39.55
C THR A 186 -10.60 -9.98 -40.60
N MET A 187 -11.05 -11.19 -40.96
CA MET A 187 -10.38 -12.03 -41.97
C MET A 187 -11.12 -12.14 -43.32
N VAL A 188 -12.17 -11.35 -43.56
CA VAL A 188 -12.77 -11.24 -44.91
C VAL A 188 -13.19 -9.79 -45.20
N SER A 189 -12.24 -8.97 -45.64
CA SER A 189 -12.44 -7.79 -46.50
C SER A 189 -11.11 -7.35 -47.10
#